data_AF-A0A2V4VSS8-F1
#
_entry.id   AF-A0A2V4VSS8-F1
#
_cell.length_a   1.000
_cell.length_b   1.000
_cell.length_c   1.000
_cell.angle_alpha   90.00
_cell.angle_beta   90.00
_cell.angle_gamma   90.00
#
_symmetry.space_group_name_H-M   'P 1'
#
loop_
_entity.id
_entity.type
_entity.pdbx_description
1 polymer ?
#
loop_
_entity_poly.entity_id
_entity_poly.type
_entity_poly.pdbx_seq_one_letter_code
_entity_poly.pdbx_strand_id
1 'polypeptide(L)' 'MSEQLAQMIIDNYIASTLALRESSAVPSTEAAVSIDAYRSERMNVFLRWQNAAASLRELPTEYMVHAVAAIDQITA' A
#
# COMPACT_ATOMS: atom_id res chain seq x y z
N MET A 1 -15.06 13.52 10.79
CA MET A 1 -14.32 12.24 10.64
C MET A 1 -14.25 11.61 12.03
N SER A 2 -14.55 10.32 12.20
CA SER A 2 -14.32 9.64 13.49
C SER A 2 -12.88 9.11 13.57
N GLU A 3 -12.34 8.98 14.77
CA GLU A 3 -11.02 8.36 15.00
C GLU A 3 -10.97 6.94 14.44
N GLN A 4 -12.05 6.18 14.56
CA GLN A 4 -12.18 4.85 13.98
C GLN A 4 -12.03 4.85 12.45
N LEU A 5 -12.65 5.82 11.76
CA LEU A 5 -12.54 5.94 10.31
C LEU A 5 -11.11 6.34 9.90
N ALA A 6 -10.48 7.25 10.64
CA ALA A 6 -9.09 7.62 10.42
C ALA A 6 -8.15 6.40 10.56
N GLN A 7 -8.34 5.59 11.60
CA GLN A 7 -7.56 4.37 11.81
C GLN A 7 -7.74 3.37 10.66
N MET A 8 -8.98 3.16 10.19
CA MET A 8 -9.23 2.27 9.04
C MET A 8 -8.52 2.74 7.77
N ILE A 9 -8.45 4.04 7.53
CA ILE A 9 -7.74 4.62 6.37
C ILE A 9 -6.23 4.38 6.51
N ILE A 10 -5.67 4.56 7.70
CA ILE A 10 -4.25 4.30 7.99
C ILE A 10 -3.91 2.83 7.80
N ASP A 11 -4.70 1.92 8.37
CA ASP A 11 -4.50 0.47 8.25
C ASP A 11 -4.53 0.03 6.78
N ASN A 12 -5.47 0.57 5.99
CA ASN A 12 -5.56 0.30 4.55
C ASN A 12 -4.33 0.82 3.78
N TYR A 13 -3.82 2.00 4.13
CA TYR A 13 -2.59 2.53 3.53
C TYR A 13 -1.35 1.68 3.87
N ILE A 14 -1.23 1.24 5.13
CA ILE A 14 -0.14 0.35 5.56
C ILE A 14 -0.22 -0.97 4.80
N ALA A 15 -1.38 -1.63 4.79
CA ALA A 15 -1.57 -2.92 4.14
C ALA A 15 -1.28 -2.86 2.62
N SER A 16 -1.77 -1.81 1.94
CA SER A 16 -1.51 -1.63 0.50
C SER A 16 -0.05 -1.30 0.19
N THR A 17 0.65 -0.61 1.10
CA THR A 17 2.09 -0.35 0.96
C THR A 17 2.92 -1.64 1.08
N LEU A 18 2.58 -2.51 2.04
CA LEU A 18 3.23 -3.81 2.19
C LEU A 18 2.98 -4.70 0.96
N ALA A 19 1.73 -4.78 0.48
CA ALA A 19 1.39 -5.52 -0.73
C ALA A 19 2.16 -5.01 -1.97
N LEU A 20 2.35 -3.68 -2.10
CA LEU A 20 3.14 -3.11 -3.19
C LEU A 20 4.61 -3.54 -3.12
N ARG A 21 5.19 -3.57 -1.92
CA ARG A 21 6.56 -4.06 -1.70
C ARG A 21 6.70 -5.54 -2.05
N GLU A 22 5.80 -6.38 -1.54
CA GLU A 22 5.77 -7.82 -1.83
C GLU A 22 5.64 -8.10 -3.33
N SER A 23 4.73 -7.39 -4.01
CA SER A 23 4.56 -7.51 -5.47
C SER A 23 5.80 -7.13 -6.27
N SER A 24 6.70 -6.32 -5.68
CA SER A 24 7.94 -5.88 -6.29
C SER A 24 9.12 -6.83 -5.99
N ALA A 25 8.96 -7.74 -5.03
CA ALA A 25 9.96 -8.73 -4.65
C ALA A 25 9.87 -10.04 -5.48
N VAL A 26 8.85 -10.17 -6.33
CA VAL A 26 8.63 -11.36 -7.18
C VAL A 26 9.84 -11.58 -8.12
N PRO A 27 10.48 -12.76 -8.09
CA PRO A 27 11.60 -13.09 -8.98
C PRO A 27 11.24 -12.96 -10.46
N SER A 28 12.21 -12.50 -11.27
CA SER A 28 12.03 -12.33 -12.72
C SER A 28 11.65 -13.63 -13.45
N THR A 29 12.09 -14.78 -12.93
CA THR A 29 11.75 -16.11 -13.45
C THR A 29 10.27 -16.47 -13.26
N GLU A 30 9.65 -16.07 -12.15
CA GLU A 30 8.22 -16.30 -11.91
C GLU A 30 7.36 -15.35 -12.73
N ALA A 31 7.76 -14.09 -12.85
CA ALA A 31 7.10 -13.11 -13.71
C ALA A 31 7.11 -13.50 -15.20
N ALA A 32 8.14 -14.23 -15.65
CA ALA A 32 8.29 -14.64 -17.05
C ALA A 32 7.30 -15.75 -17.48
N VAL A 33 6.77 -16.54 -16.54
CA VAL A 33 5.82 -17.63 -16.84
C VAL A 33 4.50 -17.08 -17.40
N SER A 34 4.08 -15.89 -16.95
CA SER A 34 2.93 -15.17 -17.49
C SER A 34 3.07 -13.66 -17.23
N ILE A 35 3.80 -13.00 -18.13
CA ILE A 35 4.14 -11.58 -17.98
C ILE A 35 2.90 -10.67 -17.95
N ASP A 36 1.85 -11.04 -18.67
CA ASP A 36 0.60 -10.27 -18.70
C ASP A 36 -0.20 -10.41 -17.40
N ALA A 37 -0.26 -11.62 -16.83
CA ALA A 37 -0.88 -11.82 -15.53
C ALA A 37 -0.12 -11.07 -14.44
N TYR A 38 1.22 -11.17 -14.44
CA TYR A 38 2.08 -10.43 -13.52
C TYR A 38 1.90 -8.91 -13.62
N ARG A 39 1.86 -8.36 -14.84
CA ARG A 39 1.61 -6.93 -15.06
C ARG A 39 0.22 -6.50 -14.58
N SER A 40 -0.80 -7.30 -14.86
CA SER A 40 -2.17 -7.02 -14.44
C SER A 40 -2.30 -7.01 -12.92
N GLU A 41 -1.73 -8.01 -12.25
CA GLU A 41 -1.70 -8.10 -10.79
C GLU A 41 -0.97 -6.91 -10.15
N ARG A 42 0.23 -6.58 -10.64
CA ARG A 42 0.97 -5.41 -10.14
C ARG A 42 0.25 -4.10 -10.38
N MET A 43 -0.42 -3.95 -11.52
CA MET A 43 -1.23 -2.76 -11.80
C MET A 43 -2.38 -2.64 -10.78
N ASN A 44 -3.07 -3.75 -10.47
CA ASN A 44 -4.13 -3.76 -9.46
C ASN A 44 -3.62 -3.39 -8.07
N VAL A 45 -2.47 -3.92 -7.67
CA VAL A 45 -1.82 -3.58 -6.38
C VAL A 45 -1.45 -2.09 -6.34
N PHE A 46 -0.87 -1.57 -7.42
CA PHE A 46 -0.52 -0.16 -7.53
C PHE A 46 -1.75 0.76 -7.43
N LEU A 47 -2.83 0.45 -8.15
CA LEU A 47 -4.07 1.23 -8.09
C LEU A 47 -4.70 1.24 -6.69
N ARG A 48 -4.67 0.09 -5.99
CA ARG A 48 -5.15 0.02 -4.61
C ARG A 48 -4.33 0.89 -3.67
N TRP A 49 -3.01 0.83 -3.78
CA TRP A 49 -2.11 1.70 -3.01
C TRP A 49 -2.34 3.18 -3.32
N GLN A 50 -2.49 3.54 -4.60
CA GLN A 50 -2.76 4.92 -5.00
C GLN A 50 -4.07 5.46 -4.41
N ASN A 51 -5.13 4.64 -4.41
CA ASN A 51 -6.41 5.00 -3.81
C ASN A 51 -6.29 5.15 -2.29
N ALA A 52 -5.60 4.24 -1.60
CA ALA A 52 -5.37 4.34 -0.16
C ALA A 52 -4.56 5.60 0.20
N ALA A 53 -3.54 5.92 -0.60
CA ALA A 53 -2.75 7.14 -0.45
C ALA A 53 -3.60 8.41 -0.66
N ALA A 54 -4.55 8.39 -1.59
CA ALA A 54 -5.48 9.49 -1.79
C ALA A 54 -6.37 9.70 -0.55
N SER A 55 -6.96 8.62 -0.01
CA SER A 55 -7.76 8.70 1.22
C SER A 55 -6.95 9.17 2.43
N LEU A 56 -5.68 8.75 2.56
CA LEU A 56 -4.81 9.22 3.65
C LEU A 56 -4.55 10.73 3.57
N ARG A 57 -4.41 11.30 2.36
CA ARG A 57 -4.19 12.75 2.16
C ARG A 57 -5.38 13.62 2.52
N GLU A 58 -6.57 13.03 2.64
CA GLU A 58 -7.77 13.72 3.12
C GLU A 58 -7.79 13.85 4.66
N LEU A 59 -6.92 13.11 5.36
CA LEU A 59 -6.78 13.21 6.82
C LEU A 59 -5.84 14.37 7.22
N PRO A 60 -5.99 14.88 8.46
CA PRO A 60 -5.02 15.79 9.05
C PRO A 60 -3.59 15.21 9.02
N THR A 61 -2.60 16.09 8.86
CA THR A 61 -1.19 15.71 8.65
C THR A 61 -0.61 14.80 9.73
N GLU A 62 -1.09 14.90 10.97
CA GLU A 62 -0.69 14.03 12.09
C GLU A 62 -0.90 12.54 11.80
N TYR A 63 -2.00 12.17 11.13
CA TYR A 63 -2.29 10.79 10.77
C TYR A 63 -1.37 10.27 9.66
N MET A 64 -0.95 11.14 8.74
CA MET A 64 0.03 10.78 7.72
C MET A 64 1.38 10.45 8.35
N VAL A 65 1.81 11.23 9.36
CA VAL A 65 3.05 10.96 10.10
C VAL A 65 2.96 9.61 10.83
N HIS A 66 1.83 9.32 11.48
CA HIS A 66 1.60 8.02 12.12
C HIS A 66 1.68 6.86 11.13
N ALA A 67 1.07 7.00 9.96
CA ALA A 67 1.08 5.97 8.93
C ALA A 67 2.50 5.69 8.40
N VAL A 68 3.29 6.73 8.15
CA VAL A 68 4.70 6.60 7.72
C VAL A 68 5.54 5.93 8.81
N ALA A 69 5.42 6.39 10.06
CA ALA A 69 6.17 5.81 11.18
C ALA A 69 5.84 4.32 11.38
N ALA A 70 4.57 3.92 11.21
CA ALA A 70 4.17 2.52 11.30
C ALA A 70 4.78 1.67 10.18
N ILE A 71 4.84 2.19 8.95
CA ILE A 71 5.50 1.51 7.83
C ILE A 71 7.00 1.34 8.11
N ASP A 72 7.67 2.38 8.58
CA ASP A 72 9.10 2.31 8.92
C ASP A 72 9.37 1.26 10.00
N GLN A 73 8.53 1.16 11.03
CA GLN A 73 8.66 0.14 12.08
C GLN A 73 8.47 -1.29 11.59
N ILE A 74 7.57 -1.52 10.64
CA ILE A 74 7.32 -2.86 10.07
C ILE A 74 8.48 -3.28 9.15
N THR A 75 9.20 -2.30 8.60
CA THR A 75 10.14 -2.51 7.50
C THR A 75 11.61 -2.34 7.86
N ALA A 76 11.92 -1.94 9.09
CA ALA A 76 13.25 -1.95 9.70
C ALA A 76 13.68 -3.37 10.07
#